data_AF-A0A813KSE5-F1
#
_entry.id   AF-A0A813KSE5-F1
#
_cell.length_a   1.000
_cell.length_b   1.000
_cell.length_c   1.000
_cell.angle_alpha   90.00
_cell.angle_beta   90.00
_cell.angle_gamma   90.00
#
_symmetry.space_group_name_H-M   'P 1'
#
loop_
_entity.id
_entity.type
_entity.pdbx_description
1 polymer ?
#
loop_
_entity_poly.entity_id
_entity_poly.type
_entity_poly.pdbx_seq_one_letter_code
_entity_poly.pdbx_strand_id
1 'polypeptide(L)'
;MGLQVFASNALGRDELASGRYTAANPTGGEVAVPRFTLAQLLPLRPLHEAMGDVARRARQRCERADIDTTQVALQWVMSKGASPLCDVITDSNARAATSCSDWSLTDAEVSLLDAASTAVDKAKFRW
;
A
#
# COMPACT_ATOMS: atom_id res chain seq x y z
N MET A 1 -12.26 -16.46 -23.52
CA MET A 1 -11.41 -15.29 -23.18
C MET A 1 -12.02 -14.65 -21.95
N GLY A 2 -11.24 -14.47 -20.88
CA GLY A 2 -11.71 -13.91 -19.61
C GLY A 2 -11.67 -12.38 -19.61
N LEU A 3 -12.41 -11.77 -18.68
CA LEU A 3 -12.33 -10.34 -18.38
C LEU A 3 -11.06 -10.08 -17.54
N GLN A 4 -10.25 -9.10 -17.94
CA GLN A 4 -9.10 -8.63 -17.18
C GLN A 4 -9.43 -7.30 -16.52
N VAL A 5 -9.21 -7.22 -15.20
CA VAL A 5 -9.44 -6.00 -14.41
C VAL A 5 -8.13 -5.23 -14.28
N PHE A 6 -8.16 -3.96 -14.68
CA PHE A 6 -7.07 -3.01 -14.43
C PHE A 6 -7.50 -2.02 -13.35
N ALA A 7 -6.72 -1.91 -12.28
CA ALA A 7 -6.98 -0.98 -11.18
C ALA A 7 -6.23 0.32 -11.45
N SER A 8 -6.97 1.38 -11.78
CA SER A 8 -6.43 2.75 -11.77
C SER A 8 -6.33 3.27 -10.33
N ASN A 9 -5.33 4.11 -10.06
CA ASN A 9 -5.07 4.66 -8.72
C ASN A 9 -4.94 3.57 -7.64
N ALA A 10 -4.19 2.49 -7.94
CA ALA A 10 -4.02 1.34 -7.06
C ALA A 10 -3.48 1.70 -5.65
N LEU A 11 -2.80 2.85 -5.53
CA LEU A 11 -2.24 3.37 -4.28
C LEU A 11 -3.09 4.49 -3.65
N GLY A 12 -4.31 4.69 -4.15
CA GLY A 12 -5.13 5.86 -3.86
C GLY A 12 -4.60 7.12 -4.54
N ARG A 13 -5.34 8.22 -4.38
CA ARG A 13 -4.90 9.53 -4.89
C ARG A 13 -3.54 9.88 -4.29
N ASP A 14 -2.58 10.22 -5.14
CA ASP A 14 -1.26 10.70 -4.72
C ASP A 14 -0.49 9.72 -3.80
N GLU A 15 -0.79 8.41 -3.88
CA GLU A 15 -0.24 7.33 -3.02
C GLU A 15 -0.70 7.37 -1.55
N LEU A 16 -1.81 8.03 -1.26
CA LEU A 16 -2.34 8.16 0.11
C LEU A 16 -2.60 6.81 0.82
N ALA A 17 -2.94 5.77 0.06
CA ALA A 17 -3.21 4.43 0.60
C ALA A 17 -1.96 3.55 0.68
N SER A 18 -0.78 4.00 0.24
CA SER A 18 0.45 3.18 0.17
C SER A 18 1.10 2.86 1.52
N GLY A 19 0.71 3.55 2.61
CA GLY A 19 1.38 3.46 3.91
C GLY A 19 2.75 4.14 3.96
N ARG A 20 3.23 4.74 2.86
CA ARG A 20 4.48 5.51 2.79
C ARG A 20 4.41 6.78 3.64
N TYR A 21 3.29 7.49 3.51
CA TYR A 21 2.97 8.67 4.32
C TYR A 21 1.98 8.27 5.39
N THR A 22 2.34 8.48 6.66
CA THR A 22 1.49 8.11 7.80
C THR A 22 1.34 9.28 8.76
N ALA A 23 0.36 9.22 9.66
CA ALA A 23 0.19 10.26 10.69
C ALA A 23 1.45 10.45 11.56
N ALA A 24 2.24 9.38 11.75
CA ALA A 24 3.50 9.41 12.49
C ALA A 24 4.72 9.78 11.63
N ASN A 25 4.63 9.62 10.30
CA ASN A 25 5.66 9.98 9.33
C ASN A 25 5.03 10.67 8.10
N PRO A 26 4.58 11.93 8.24
CA PRO A 26 3.80 12.60 7.21
C PRO A 26 4.62 13.02 5.98
N THR A 27 5.95 12.97 6.07
CA THR A 27 6.89 13.22 4.96
C THR A 27 7.32 11.96 4.23
N GLY A 28 7.06 10.78 4.79
CA GLY A 28 7.57 9.52 4.25
C GLY A 28 9.11 9.42 4.23
N GLY A 29 9.82 10.39 4.81
CA GLY A 29 11.28 10.49 4.75
C GLY A 29 11.85 11.01 3.42
N GLU A 30 11.01 11.50 2.50
CA GLU A 30 11.43 11.83 1.13
C GLU A 30 11.16 13.27 0.70
N VAL A 31 10.16 13.90 1.31
CA VAL A 31 9.80 15.29 1.02
C VAL A 31 10.04 16.15 2.24
N ALA A 32 10.58 17.35 2.04
CA ALA A 32 10.80 18.30 3.13
C ALA A 32 9.49 18.83 3.72
N VAL A 33 8.43 18.90 2.90
CA VAL A 33 7.11 19.38 3.29
C VAL A 33 6.11 18.22 3.21
N PRO A 34 5.33 17.96 4.28
CA PRO A 34 4.28 16.94 4.26
C PRO A 34 3.32 17.09 3.09
N ARG A 35 3.15 16.01 2.31
CA ARG A 35 2.22 15.99 1.16
C ARG A 35 0.76 15.94 1.61
N PHE A 36 0.51 15.37 2.79
CA PHE A 36 -0.83 15.18 3.34
C PHE A 36 -0.95 15.78 4.74
N THR A 37 -2.16 16.22 5.07
CA THR A 37 -2.48 16.72 6.40
C THR A 37 -2.70 15.58 7.39
N LEU A 38 -2.49 15.85 8.68
CA LEU A 38 -2.78 14.87 9.73
C LEU A 38 -4.24 14.40 9.69
N ALA A 39 -5.19 15.30 9.39
CA ALA A 39 -6.61 14.96 9.27
C ALA A 39 -6.91 13.97 8.15
N GLN A 40 -6.10 13.96 7.07
CA GLN A 40 -6.21 12.96 6.00
C GLN A 40 -5.58 11.62 6.38
N LEU A 41 -4.50 11.63 7.15
CA LEU A 41 -3.74 10.42 7.49
C LEU A 41 -4.28 9.68 8.72
N LEU A 42 -4.87 10.41 9.68
CA LEU A 42 -5.34 9.82 10.93
C LEU A 42 -6.43 8.75 10.72
N PRO A 43 -7.43 8.93 9.82
CA PRO A 43 -8.43 7.91 9.55
C PRO A 43 -7.83 6.64 8.91
N LEU A 44 -6.70 6.77 8.22
CA LEU A 44 -6.02 5.69 7.51
C LEU A 44 -5.07 4.88 8.40
N ARG A 45 -4.88 5.31 9.65
CA ARG A 45 -3.96 4.68 10.58
C ARG A 45 -4.12 3.16 10.68
N PRO A 46 -5.34 2.57 10.77
CA PRO A 46 -5.49 1.12 10.83
C PRO A 46 -4.89 0.41 9.61
N LEU A 47 -5.09 0.98 8.42
CA LEU A 47 -4.56 0.43 7.19
C LEU A 47 -3.04 0.61 7.09
N HIS A 48 -2.52 1.78 7.42
CA HIS A 48 -1.08 2.06 7.40
C HIS A 48 -0.30 1.18 8.38
N GLU A 49 -0.84 0.97 9.60
CA GLU A 49 -0.26 0.05 10.59
C GLU A 49 -0.28 -1.40 10.08
N ALA A 50 -1.40 -1.85 9.52
CA ALA A 50 -1.50 -3.18 8.93
C ALA A 50 -0.50 -3.39 7.78
N MET A 51 -0.33 -2.40 6.90
CA MET A 51 0.68 -2.46 5.84
C MET A 51 2.10 -2.54 6.39
N GLY A 52 2.42 -1.77 7.43
CA GLY A 52 3.71 -1.83 8.10
C GLY A 52 3.99 -3.20 8.73
N ASP A 53 2.97 -3.82 9.33
CA ASP A 53 3.06 -5.16 9.90
C ASP A 53 3.24 -6.24 8.83
N VAL A 54 2.45 -6.17 7.75
CA VAL A 54 2.57 -7.09 6.62
C VAL A 54 3.93 -6.93 5.94
N ALA A 55 4.42 -5.71 5.71
CA ALA A 55 5.75 -5.49 5.14
C ALA A 55 6.82 -6.17 6.00
N ARG A 56 6.77 -6.00 7.32
CA ARG A 56 7.71 -6.64 8.25
C ARG A 56 7.67 -8.17 8.18
N ARG A 57 6.48 -8.77 8.14
CA ARG A 57 6.29 -10.22 8.01
C ARG A 57 6.79 -10.74 6.67
N ALA A 58 6.46 -10.04 5.58
CA ALA A 58 6.90 -10.38 4.23
C ALA A 58 8.43 -10.31 4.10
N ARG A 59 9.08 -9.28 4.66
CA ARG A 59 10.55 -9.17 4.69
C ARG A 59 11.21 -10.38 5.34
N GLN A 60 10.68 -10.82 6.49
CA GLN A 60 11.18 -11.98 7.22
C GLN A 60 10.94 -13.28 6.44
N ARG A 61 9.72 -13.46 5.92
CA ARG A 61 9.31 -14.67 5.20
C ARG A 61 10.01 -14.85 3.86
N CYS A 62 10.21 -13.76 3.12
CA CYS A 62 10.86 -13.79 1.80
C CYS A 62 12.37 -13.57 1.87
N GLU A 63 12.93 -13.36 3.07
CA GLU A 63 14.36 -13.03 3.27
C GLU A 63 14.81 -11.80 2.45
N ARG A 64 13.91 -10.81 2.34
CA ARG A 64 14.07 -9.61 1.52
C ARG A 64 13.98 -8.37 2.37
N ALA A 65 15.03 -7.57 2.44
CA ALA A 65 15.03 -6.32 3.22
C ALA A 65 14.28 -5.18 2.52
N ASP A 66 14.08 -5.29 1.21
CA ASP A 66 13.59 -4.22 0.34
C ASP A 66 12.07 -4.13 0.22
N ILE A 67 11.30 -5.06 0.81
CA ILE A 67 9.83 -5.03 0.75
C ILE A 67 9.27 -3.85 1.55
N ASP A 68 8.72 -2.82 0.92
CA ASP A 68 8.08 -1.67 1.53
C ASP A 68 6.54 -1.75 1.53
N THR A 69 5.89 -0.76 2.16
CA THR A 69 4.42 -0.72 2.25
C THR A 69 3.76 -0.44 0.90
N THR A 70 4.44 0.25 -0.01
CA THR A 70 3.97 0.50 -1.37
C THR A 70 3.86 -0.81 -2.15
N GLN A 71 4.88 -1.67 -2.07
CA GLN A 71 4.87 -3.00 -2.66
C GLN A 71 3.77 -3.88 -2.05
N VAL A 72 3.56 -3.81 -0.72
CA VAL A 72 2.45 -4.51 -0.07
C VAL A 72 1.10 -4.06 -0.62
N ALA A 73 0.89 -2.75 -0.80
CA ALA A 73 -0.34 -2.21 -1.36
C ALA A 73 -0.58 -2.69 -2.79
N LEU A 74 0.46 -2.67 -3.65
CA LEU A 74 0.38 -3.19 -5.01
C LEU A 74 0.09 -4.70 -5.03
N GLN A 75 0.76 -5.47 -4.18
CA GLN A 75 0.50 -6.91 -4.07
C GLN A 75 -0.90 -7.22 -3.55
N TRP A 76 -1.43 -6.39 -2.67
CA TRP A 76 -2.80 -6.56 -2.20
C TRP A 76 -3.80 -6.36 -3.32
N VAL A 77 -3.61 -5.36 -4.18
CA VAL A 77 -4.43 -5.18 -5.40
C VAL A 77 -4.33 -6.40 -6.32
N MET A 78 -3.12 -6.92 -6.55
CA MET A 78 -2.91 -8.12 -7.36
C MET A 78 -3.55 -9.37 -6.76
N SER A 79 -3.56 -9.52 -5.43
CA SER A 79 -4.23 -10.62 -4.73
C SER A 79 -5.75 -10.65 -4.95
N LYS A 80 -6.35 -9.50 -5.31
CA LYS A 80 -7.77 -9.39 -5.67
C LYS A 80 -8.05 -9.71 -7.15
N GLY A 81 -7.03 -10.11 -7.91
CA GLY A 81 -7.15 -10.44 -9.33
C GLY A 81 -7.12 -9.23 -10.27
N ALA A 82 -6.73 -8.05 -9.78
CA ALA A 82 -6.59 -6.83 -10.58
C ALA A 82 -5.11 -6.56 -10.91
N SER A 83 -4.84 -6.06 -12.12
CA SER A 83 -3.51 -5.57 -12.49
C SER A 83 -3.40 -4.07 -12.18
N PRO A 84 -2.49 -3.64 -11.30
CA PRO A 84 -2.38 -2.23 -10.91
C PRO A 84 -1.71 -1.39 -12.00
N LEU A 85 -2.34 -0.28 -12.38
CA LEU A 85 -1.70 0.76 -13.17
C LEU A 85 -0.99 1.73 -12.22
N CYS A 86 0.34 1.70 -12.26
CA CYS A 86 1.18 2.53 -11.39
C CYS A 86 1.66 3.77 -12.16
N ASP A 87 1.35 4.95 -11.63
CA ASP A 87 2.00 6.18 -12.08
C ASP A 87 3.42 6.23 -11.52
N VAL A 88 4.40 6.23 -12.41
CA VAL A 88 5.82 6.24 -12.06
C VAL A 88 6.39 7.62 -12.35
N ILE A 89 6.52 8.43 -11.30
CA ILE A 89 7.13 9.77 -11.35
C ILE A 89 8.54 9.76 -10.76
N THR A 90 8.83 8.82 -9.86
CA THR A 90 10.14 8.70 -9.19
C THR A 90 10.75 7.31 -9.37
N ASP A 91 12.07 7.20 -9.21
CA ASP A 91 12.78 5.91 -9.24
C ASP A 91 12.27 4.94 -8.16
N SER A 92 11.88 5.46 -7.00
CA SER A 92 11.31 4.63 -5.94
C SER A 92 9.99 3.97 -6.37
N ASN A 93 9.11 4.70 -7.06
CA ASN A 93 7.88 4.13 -7.62
C ASN A 93 8.19 3.04 -8.66
N ALA A 94 9.17 3.28 -9.53
CA ALA A 94 9.59 2.33 -10.55
C ALA A 94 10.11 1.02 -9.93
N ARG A 95 10.94 1.14 -8.88
CA ARG A 95 11.46 -0.01 -8.14
C ARG A 95 10.35 -0.76 -7.44
N ALA A 96 9.45 -0.08 -6.73
CA ALA A 96 8.33 -0.72 -6.05
C ALA A 96 7.46 -1.51 -7.03
N ALA A 97 7.14 -0.94 -8.19
CA ALA A 97 6.32 -1.62 -9.20
C ALA A 97 7.02 -2.86 -9.81
N THR A 98 8.31 -2.76 -10.14
CA THR A 98 9.05 -3.87 -10.78
C THR A 98 9.37 -5.02 -9.82
N SER A 99 9.59 -4.71 -8.54
CA SER A 99 10.01 -5.69 -7.53
C SER A 99 8.85 -6.50 -6.90
N CYS A 100 7.60 -6.23 -7.29
CA CYS A 100 6.43 -6.96 -6.82
C CYS A 100 6.26 -8.34 -7.47
N SER A 101 6.95 -8.66 -8.58
CA SER A 101 6.73 -9.90 -9.35
C SER A 101 7.20 -11.17 -8.64
N ASP A 102 8.16 -11.08 -7.74
CA ASP A 102 8.93 -12.24 -7.28
C ASP A 102 8.47 -12.80 -5.92
N TRP A 103 7.36 -12.29 -5.38
CA TRP A 103 6.79 -12.72 -4.12
C TRP A 103 5.29 -12.47 -4.11
N SER A 104 4.57 -13.01 -3.13
CA SER A 104 3.13 -12.76 -2.97
C SER A 104 2.72 -12.68 -1.50
N LEU A 105 1.55 -12.09 -1.27
CA LEU A 105 0.89 -12.10 0.03
C LEU A 105 0.28 -13.46 0.32
N THR A 106 0.33 -13.85 1.58
CA THR A 106 -0.40 -15.01 2.12
C THR A 106 -1.85 -14.64 2.42
N ASP A 107 -2.74 -15.63 2.47
CA ASP A 107 -4.16 -15.41 2.80
C ASP A 107 -4.36 -14.71 4.15
N ALA A 108 -3.50 -15.01 5.14
CA ALA A 108 -3.53 -14.37 6.44
C ALA A 108 -3.14 -12.88 6.38
N GLU A 109 -2.17 -12.53 5.54
CA GLU A 109 -1.78 -11.13 5.31
C GLU A 109 -2.86 -10.37 4.54
N VAL A 110 -3.46 -10.99 3.51
CA VAL A 110 -4.59 -10.41 2.78
C VAL A 110 -5.79 -10.18 3.71
N SER A 111 -6.13 -11.15 4.55
CA SER A 111 -7.23 -11.03 5.52
C SER A 111 -6.98 -9.91 6.54
N LEU A 112 -5.73 -9.68 6.94
CA LEU A 112 -5.37 -8.57 7.84
C LEU A 112 -5.60 -7.23 7.17
N LEU A 113 -5.20 -7.07 5.91
CA LEU A 113 -5.40 -5.84 5.14
C LEU A 113 -6.89 -5.57 4.87
N ASP A 114 -7.67 -6.62 4.55
CA ASP A 114 -9.12 -6.50 4.36
C ASP A 114 -9.85 -6.03 5.62
N ALA A 115 -9.48 -6.59 6.78
CA ALA A 115 -10.03 -6.17 8.07
C ALA A 115 -9.68 -4.71 8.39
N ALA A 116 -8.44 -4.30 8.11
CA ALA A 116 -8.00 -2.92 8.30
C ALA A 116 -8.72 -1.93 7.38
N SER A 117 -8.89 -2.30 6.10
CA SER A 117 -9.66 -1.51 5.13
C SER A 117 -11.11 -1.31 5.58
N THR A 118 -11.73 -2.38 6.07
CA THR A 118 -13.11 -2.32 6.59
C THR A 118 -13.22 -1.36 7.79
N ALA A 119 -12.17 -1.25 8.62
CA ALA A 119 -12.13 -0.30 9.72
C ALA A 119 -12.05 1.16 9.23
N VAL A 120 -11.29 1.41 8.15
CA VAL A 120 -11.20 2.74 7.51
C VAL A 120 -12.54 3.13 6.89
N ASP A 121 -13.22 2.21 6.19
CA ASP A 121 -14.52 2.49 5.57
C ASP A 121 -15.59 2.85 6.61
N LYS A 122 -15.59 2.17 7.77
CA LYS A 122 -16.48 2.50 8.89
C LYS A 122 -16.24 3.90 9.45
N ALA A 123 -15.03 4.42 9.33
CA ALA A 123 -14.70 5.80 9.71
C ALA A 123 -15.22 6.85 8.70
N LYS A 124 -15.93 6.45 7.64
CA LYS A 124 -16.48 7.30 6.56
C LYS A 124 -15.43 8.16 5.85
N PHE A 125 -14.18 7.70 5.81
CA PHE A 125 -13.16 8.35 5.02
C PHE A 125 -13.46 8.14 3.53
N ARG A 126 -13.52 9.21 2.73
CA ARG A 126 -13.66 9.14 1.28
C ARG A 126 -12.31 9.47 0.62
N TRP A 127 -11.83 8.52 -0.17
CA TRP A 127 -10.58 8.58 -0.94
C TRP A 127 -10.62 9.60 -2.08
#